data_AF-A0A6I1ZTV6-F1
#
_entry.id   AF-A0A6I1ZTV6-F1
#
_cell.length_a   1.000
_cell.length_b   1.000
_cell.length_c   1.000
_cell.angle_alpha   90.00
_cell.angle_beta   90.00
_cell.angle_gamma   90.00
#
_symmetry.space_group_name_H-M   'P 1'
#
loop_
_entity.id
_entity.type
_entity.pdbx_description
1 polymer ?
#
loop_
_entity_poly.entity_id
_entity_poly.type
_entity_poly.pdbx_seq_one_letter_code
_entity_poly.pdbx_strand_id
1 'polypeptide(L)'
;MTEPAVLRIGVDVGGTKIEAIALDGRGRELARRRVATPRDDYEATIRVVAELVRAIEAELNASGTVGAGIPGVVSPDTGLVKNANSVWLIGHPLDNDLEAALERPV
;
A
#
# COMPACT_ATOMS: atom_id res chain seq x y z
N MET A 1 4.86 -28.65 -11.63
CA MET A 1 4.00 -28.02 -10.62
C MET A 1 4.23 -26.53 -10.75
N THR A 2 3.29 -25.78 -11.33
CA THR A 2 3.35 -24.32 -11.34
C THR A 2 3.16 -23.84 -9.92
N GLU A 3 4.07 -23.00 -9.42
CA GLU A 3 3.84 -22.26 -8.17
C GLU A 3 2.44 -21.63 -8.20
N PRO A 4 1.72 -21.59 -7.06
CA PRO A 4 0.45 -20.88 -7.01
C PRO A 4 0.68 -19.48 -7.55
N ALA A 5 -0.17 -19.04 -8.49
CA ALA A 5 -0.05 -17.70 -9.04
C ALA A 5 -0.29 -16.70 -7.90
N VAL A 6 0.80 -16.18 -7.32
CA VAL A 6 0.72 -15.28 -6.18
C VAL A 6 0.20 -13.95 -6.70
N LEU A 7 -0.98 -13.55 -6.22
CA LEU A 7 -1.51 -12.21 -6.42
C LEU A 7 -0.51 -11.21 -5.82
N ARG A 8 -0.14 -10.18 -6.59
CA ARG A 8 0.77 -9.13 -6.11
C ARG A 8 0.03 -7.79 -6.16
N ILE A 9 -0.11 -7.13 -5.02
CA ILE A 9 -0.79 -5.85 -4.91
C ILE A 9 0.26 -4.77 -4.67
N GLY A 10 0.37 -3.83 -5.61
CA GLY A 10 1.19 -2.64 -5.45
C GLY A 10 0.32 -1.44 -5.10
N VAL A 11 0.71 -0.66 -4.09
CA VAL A 11 0.05 0.58 -3.69
C VAL A 11 1.00 1.76 -3.89
N ASP A 12 0.55 2.80 -4.58
CA ASP A 12 1.24 4.08 -4.71
C ASP A 12 0.54 5.15 -3.86
N VAL A 13 1.22 5.62 -2.81
CA VAL A 13 0.69 6.60 -1.86
C VAL A 13 1.16 8.00 -2.23
N GLY A 14 0.57 8.57 -3.29
CA GLY A 14 0.87 9.92 -3.74
C GLY A 14 0.28 11.02 -2.85
N GLY A 15 0.78 12.26 -2.99
CA GLY A 15 0.28 13.42 -2.24
C GLY A 15 -1.08 13.97 -2.67
N THR A 16 -1.66 13.41 -3.74
CA THR A 16 -2.97 13.85 -4.28
C THR A 16 -3.92 12.67 -4.46
N LYS A 17 -3.40 11.51 -4.89
CA LYS A 17 -4.19 10.30 -5.08
C LYS A 17 -3.42 9.11 -4.51
N ILE A 18 -4.14 8.13 -3.99
CA ILE A 18 -3.62 6.80 -3.65
C ILE A 18 -4.18 5.82 -4.67
N GLU A 19 -3.33 4.97 -5.22
CA GLU A 19 -3.70 3.98 -6.22
C GLU A 19 -3.22 2.58 -5.81
N ALA A 20 -4.05 1.56 -6.00
CA ALA A 20 -3.69 0.16 -5.79
C ALA A 20 -3.94 -0.64 -7.07
N ILE A 21 -3.01 -1.53 -7.40
CA ILE A 21 -3.06 -2.40 -8.58
C ILE A 21 -2.79 -3.83 -8.15
N ALA A 22 -3.62 -4.76 -8.60
CA ALA A 22 -3.37 -6.20 -8.49
C ALA A 22 -2.79 -6.75 -9.80
N LEU A 23 -1.72 -7.51 -9.68
CA LEU A 23 -1.05 -8.21 -10.78
C LEU A 23 -1.05 -9.72 -10.55
N ASP A 24 -1.18 -10.49 -11.62
CA ASP A 24 -0.93 -11.93 -11.58
C ASP A 24 0.58 -12.27 -11.57
N GLY A 25 0.92 -13.57 -11.50
CA GLY A 25 2.30 -14.05 -11.52
C GLY A 25 3.08 -13.74 -12.81
N ARG A 26 2.41 -13.32 -13.89
CA ARG A 26 3.02 -12.87 -15.15
C ARG A 26 3.09 -11.35 -15.28
N GLY A 27 2.62 -10.61 -14.27
CA GLY A 27 2.60 -9.15 -14.27
C GLY A 27 1.41 -8.55 -15.02
N ARG A 28 0.39 -9.36 -15.36
CA ARG A 28 -0.84 -8.84 -15.98
C ARG A 28 -1.71 -8.20 -14.91
N GLU A 29 -2.23 -7.01 -15.21
CA GLU A 29 -3.19 -6.32 -14.37
C GLU A 29 -4.51 -7.08 -14.28
N LEU A 30 -4.94 -7.34 -13.06
CA LEU A 30 -6.22 -7.99 -12.74
C LEU A 30 -7.26 -6.99 -12.24
N ALA A 31 -6.82 -6.02 -11.44
CA ALA A 31 -7.67 -4.95 -10.92
C ALA A 31 -6.85 -3.70 -10.62
N ARG A 32 -7.53 -2.55 -10.66
CA ARG A 32 -7.00 -1.25 -10.24
C ARG A 32 -8.07 -0.46 -9.51
N ARG A 33 -7.68 0.23 -8.45
CA ARG A 33 -8.53 1.14 -7.67
C ARG A 33 -7.74 2.39 -7.34
N ARG A 34 -8.43 3.52 -7.30
CA ARG A 34 -7.82 4.82 -7.01
C ARG A 34 -8.79 5.71 -6.24
N VAL A 35 -8.27 6.42 -5.26
CA VAL A 35 -9.02 7.38 -4.44
C VAL A 35 -8.21 8.66 -4.24
N ALA A 36 -8.88 9.71 -3.78
CA ALA A 36 -8.18 10.93 -3.34
C ALA A 36 -7.38 10.64 -2.07
N THR A 37 -6.19 11.23 -1.95
CA THR A 37 -5.38 11.11 -0.74
C THR A 37 -6.03 11.90 0.40
N PRO A 38 -6.25 11.30 1.58
CA PRO A 38 -6.64 12.03 2.77
C PRO A 38 -5.44 12.86 3.26
N ARG A 39 -5.34 14.08 2.73
CA ARG A 39 -4.23 14.98 3.03
C ARG A 39 -4.20 15.37 4.49
N ASP A 40 -2.98 15.52 5.00
CA ASP A 40 -2.71 15.95 6.37
C ASP A 40 -3.27 15.02 7.45
N ASP A 41 -3.60 13.78 7.09
CA ASP A 41 -4.14 12.76 7.98
C ASP A 41 -3.44 11.40 7.75
N TYR A 42 -2.53 11.08 8.66
CA TYR A 42 -1.75 9.84 8.62
C TYR A 42 -2.64 8.60 8.84
N GLU A 43 -3.49 8.62 9.87
CA GLU A 43 -4.34 7.48 10.19
C GLU A 43 -5.35 7.19 9.08
N ALA A 44 -5.92 8.23 8.48
CA ALA A 44 -6.79 8.07 7.32
C ALA A 44 -6.01 7.50 6.12
N THR A 45 -4.74 7.88 5.95
CA THR A 45 -3.89 7.29 4.90
C THR A 45 -3.74 5.78 5.10
N ILE A 46 -3.42 5.33 6.33
CA ILE A 46 -3.34 3.90 6.67
C ILE A 46 -4.65 3.18 6.38
N ARG A 47 -5.77 3.71 6.87
CA ARG A 47 -7.10 3.12 6.67
C ARG A 47 -7.43 2.96 5.19
N VAL A 48 -7.24 4.01 4.40
CA VAL A 48 -7.54 4.01 2.97
C VAL A 48 -6.68 3.00 2.21
N VAL A 49 -5.38 2.88 2.53
CA VAL A 49 -4.53 1.86 1.89
C VAL A 49 -5.05 0.46 2.21
N ALA A 50 -5.37 0.17 3.47
CA ALA A 50 -5.90 -1.13 3.87
C ALA A 50 -7.25 -1.44 3.20
N GLU A 51 -8.13 -0.45 3.08
CA GLU A 51 -9.42 -0.58 2.39
C GLU A 51 -9.26 -0.88 0.90
N LEU A 52 -8.35 -0.20 0.21
CA LEU A 52 -8.06 -0.45 -1.21
C LEU A 52 -7.57 -1.88 -1.44
N VAL A 53 -6.65 -2.35 -0.60
CA VAL A 53 -6.12 -3.72 -0.66
C VAL A 53 -7.25 -4.73 -0.46
N ARG A 54 -8.02 -4.60 0.64
CA ARG A 54 -9.14 -5.51 0.94
C ARG A 54 -10.22 -5.50 -0.14
N ALA A 55 -10.49 -4.34 -0.74
CA ALA A 55 -11.45 -4.22 -1.84
C ALA A 55 -11.02 -5.00 -3.10
N ILE A 56 -9.73 -4.92 -3.46
CA ILE A 56 -9.16 -5.69 -4.57
C ILE A 56 -9.21 -7.20 -4.25
N GLU A 57 -8.87 -7.59 -3.03
CA GLU A 57 -8.90 -9.00 -2.63
C GLU A 57 -10.32 -9.58 -2.66
N ALA A 58 -11.30 -8.81 -2.20
CA ALA A 58 -12.71 -9.19 -2.25
C ALA A 58 -13.21 -9.31 -3.69
N GLU A 59 -12.82 -8.39 -4.58
CA GLU A 59 -13.16 -8.43 -6.01
C GLU A 59 -12.59 -9.67 -6.71
N LEU A 60 -11.35 -10.04 -6.40
CA LEU A 60 -10.65 -11.15 -7.03
C LEU A 60 -10.86 -12.49 -6.30
N ASN A 61 -11.52 -12.46 -5.14
CA ASN A 61 -11.66 -13.59 -4.22
C ASN A 61 -10.31 -14.30 -3.96
N ALA A 62 -9.26 -13.50 -3.74
CA ALA A 62 -7.90 -13.96 -3.58
C ALA A 62 -7.09 -12.98 -2.73
N SER A 63 -6.16 -13.49 -1.92
CA SER A 63 -5.19 -12.70 -1.17
C SER A 63 -3.79 -12.82 -1.78
N GLY A 64 -2.93 -11.83 -1.50
CA GLY A 64 -1.63 -11.72 -2.13
C GLY A 64 -0.58 -11.02 -1.28
N THR A 65 0.62 -10.86 -1.84
CA THR A 65 1.65 -9.99 -1.26
C THR A 65 1.28 -8.54 -1.51
N VAL A 66 1.62 -7.65 -0.57
CA VAL A 66 1.44 -6.21 -0.71
C VAL A 66 2.83 -5.56 -0.77
N GLY A 67 2.95 -4.50 -1.56
CA GLY A 67 4.08 -3.58 -1.50
C GLY A 67 3.57 -2.15 -1.65
N ALA A 68 4.15 -1.22 -0.89
CA ALA A 68 3.76 0.19 -0.92
C ALA A 68 4.92 1.10 -1.36
N GLY A 69 4.67 1.97 -2.34
CA GLY A 69 5.55 3.05 -2.77
C GLY A 69 5.07 4.38 -2.21
N ILE A 70 6.01 5.20 -1.72
CA ILE A 70 5.73 6.54 -1.18
C ILE A 70 6.66 7.60 -1.79
N PRO A 71 6.24 8.87 -1.88
CA PRO A 71 7.08 9.98 -2.30
C PRO A 71 7.94 10.46 -1.12
N GLY A 72 8.79 9.58 -0.60
CA GLY A 72 9.66 9.77 0.57
C GLY A 72 10.53 8.53 0.81
N VAL A 73 11.23 8.48 1.94
CA VAL A 73 12.11 7.34 2.29
C VAL A 73 11.89 6.94 3.75
N VAL A 74 11.77 5.64 4.03
CA VAL A 74 11.84 5.12 5.41
C VAL A 74 13.30 5.12 5.86
N SER A 75 13.59 5.77 6.98
CA SER A 75 14.95 5.85 7.52
C SER A 75 15.33 4.51 8.18
N PRO A 76 16.43 3.85 7.78
CA PRO A 76 16.83 2.58 8.39
C PRO A 76 17.20 2.70 9.88
N ASP A 77 17.64 3.89 10.30
CA ASP A 77 18.03 4.13 11.70
C ASP A 77 16.83 4.27 12.66
N THR A 78 15.67 4.70 12.15
CA THR A 78 14.50 5.03 12.99
C THR A 78 13.23 4.27 12.63
N GLY A 79 13.16 3.67 11.44
CA GLY A 79 11.92 3.12 10.88
C GLY A 79 10.88 4.18 10.51
N LEU A 80 11.22 5.48 10.57
CA LEU A 80 10.27 6.56 10.30
C LEU A 80 10.47 7.13 8.90
N VAL A 81 9.37 7.55 8.27
CA VAL A 81 9.44 8.26 6.99
C VAL A 81 10.12 9.62 7.15
N LYS A 82 10.98 9.97 6.20
CA LYS A 82 11.62 11.29 6.05
C LYS A 82 11.59 11.76 4.60
N ASN A 83 11.85 13.07 4.41
CA ASN A 83 11.99 13.71 3.10
C ASN A 83 10.82 13.42 2.14
N ALA A 84 9.59 13.51 2.65
CA ALA A 84 8.39 13.25 1.87
C ALA A 84 7.67 14.53 1.45
N ASN A 85 7.15 14.57 0.22
CA ASN A 85 6.26 15.66 -0.21
C ASN A 85 4.89 15.57 0.48
N SER A 86 4.46 14.36 0.83
CA SER A 86 3.31 14.09 1.70
C SER A 86 3.75 14.26 3.15
N VAL A 87 3.79 15.49 3.64
CA VAL A 87 4.44 15.85 4.92
C VAL A 87 3.85 15.15 6.14
N TRP A 88 2.57 14.79 6.12
CA TRP A 88 1.91 14.04 7.21
C TRP A 88 2.38 12.60 7.34
N LEU A 89 3.17 12.09 6.39
CA LEU A 89 3.84 10.80 6.53
C LEU A 89 5.13 10.94 7.36
N ILE A 90 5.78 12.11 7.36
CA ILE A 90 7.09 12.32 7.98
C ILE A 90 6.98 12.06 9.49
N GLY A 91 7.93 11.28 10.02
CA GLY A 91 8.00 10.95 11.44
C GLY A 91 7.12 9.77 11.85
N HIS A 92 6.42 9.11 10.92
CA HIS A 92 5.60 7.94 11.20
C HIS A 92 6.22 6.62 10.70
N PRO A 93 5.96 5.50 11.40
CA PRO A 93 6.43 4.17 11.03
C PRO A 93 5.48 3.48 10.04
N LEU A 94 5.43 4.01 8.81
CA LEU A 94 4.42 3.65 7.80
C LEU A 94 4.38 2.15 7.49
N ASP A 95 5.54 1.50 7.38
CA ASP A 95 5.66 0.07 7.16
C ASP A 95 4.97 -0.72 8.28
N ASN A 96 5.36 -0.49 9.53
CA ASN A 96 4.80 -1.19 10.70
C ASN A 96 3.29 -0.96 10.84
N ASP A 97 2.81 0.26 10.60
CA ASP A 97 1.38 0.58 10.75
C ASP A 97 0.54 -0.01 9.61
N LEU A 98 1.09 -0.10 8.39
CA LEU A 98 0.44 -0.81 7.29
C LEU A 98 0.43 -2.32 7.53
N GLU A 99 1.52 -2.89 8.04
CA GLU A 99 1.58 -4.31 8.42
C GLU A 99 0.55 -4.65 9.50
N ALA A 100 0.43 -3.81 10.53
CA ALA A 100 -0.56 -3.95 11.57
C ALA A 100 -2.00 -3.84 11.02
N ALA A 101 -2.25 -2.88 10.11
CA ALA A 101 -3.57 -2.68 9.53
C ALA A 101 -3.99 -3.82 8.57
N LEU A 102 -3.03 -4.46 7.90
CA LEU A 102 -3.25 -5.54 6.94
C LEU A 102 -3.03 -6.95 7.52
N GLU A 103 -2.52 -7.04 8.75
CA GLU A 103 -2.21 -8.29 9.46
C GLU A 103 -1.22 -9.18 8.69
N ARG A 104 -0.30 -8.58 7.93
CA ARG A 104 0.73 -9.27 7.13
C ARG A 104 1.85 -8.31 6.70
N PRO A 105 3.01 -8.83 6.26
CA PRO A 105 4.11 -8.01 5.74
C PRO A 105 3.75 -7.14 4.52
N VAL A 106 4.37 -5.96 4.42
CA VAL A 106 4.17 -4.93 3.36
C VAL A 106 5.50 -4.45 2.79
#